data_AF-A0A2N1QP31-F1
#
_entry.id   AF-A0A2N1QP31-F1
#
_cell.length_a   1.000
_cell.length_b   1.000
_cell.length_c   1.000
_cell.angle_alpha   90.00
_cell.angle_beta   90.00
_cell.angle_gamma   90.00
#
_symmetry.space_group_name_H-M   'P 1'
#
loop_
_entity.id
_entity.type
_entity.pdbx_description
1 polymer ?
#
loop_
_entity_poly.entity_id
_entity_poly.type
_entity_poly.pdbx_seq_one_letter_code
_entity_poly.pdbx_strand_id
1 'polypeptide(L)' 'MLLVLDVGNTTTVIGIYEGETLKKHWRLMSERHTSDEL' A
#
# COMPACT_ATOMS: atom_id res chain seq x y z
N MET A 1 15.54 6.50 -0.79
CA MET A 1 14.46 5.49 -0.84
C MET A 1 13.16 6.18 -0.47
N LEU A 2 12.06 5.83 -1.13
CA LEU A 2 10.76 6.49 -0.97
C LEU A 2 9.66 5.44 -0.82
N LEU A 3 8.87 5.52 0.25
CA LEU A 3 7.70 4.68 0.46
C LEU A 3 6.48 5.35 -0.18
N VAL A 4 5.79 4.65 -1.07
CA VAL A 4 4.54 5.11 -1.70
C VAL A 4 3.38 4.23 -1.28
N LEU A 5 2.22 4.84 -1.17
CA LEU A 5 0.94 4.16 -0.97
C LEU A 5 -0.05 4.67 -2.03
N ASP A 6 -0.68 3.74 -2.72
CA ASP A 6 -1.83 3.99 -3.59
C ASP A 6 -3.05 3.33 -2.94
N VAL A 7 -3.99 4.14 -2.46
CA VAL A 7 -5.15 3.70 -1.67
C VAL A 7 -6.38 3.72 -2.56
N GLY A 8 -6.77 2.54 -3.04
CA GLY A 8 -8.00 2.32 -3.77
C GLY A 8 -9.12 1.76 -2.89
N ASN A 9 -10.37 1.87 -3.35
CA ASN A 9 -11.55 1.40 -2.62
C ASN A 9 -11.51 -0.10 -2.24
N THR A 10 -10.88 -0.93 -3.07
CA THR A 10 -10.83 -2.39 -2.89
C THR A 10 -9.42 -2.88 -2.58
N THR A 11 -8.39 -2.13 -2.97
CA THR A 11 -7.00 -2.54 -2.82
C THR A 11 -6.14 -1.36 -2.44
N THR A 12 -5.23 -1.56 -1.50
CA THR A 12 -4.12 -0.66 -1.23
C THR A 12 -2.83 -1.27 -1.76
N VAL A 13 -2.05 -0.51 -2.51
CA VAL A 13 -0.73 -0.92 -3.00
C VAL A 13 0.33 -0.13 -2.25
N ILE A 14 1.31 -0.84 -1.68
CA ILE A 14 2.45 -0.25 -0.98
C ILE A 14 3.70 -0.55 -1.79
N GLY A 15 4.55 0.45 -2.04
CA GLY A 15 5.76 0.31 -2.84
C GLY A 15 6.96 1.02 -2.24
N ILE A 16 8.17 0.50 -2.49
CA ILE A 16 9.43 1.14 -2.13
C ILE A 16 10.21 1.46 -3.40
N TYR A 17 10.43 2.75 -3.62
CA TYR A 17 11.26 3.27 -4.71
C TYR A 17 12.69 3.56 -4.24
N GLU A 18 13.64 3.31 -5.13
CA GLU A 18 15.03 3.76 -5.06
C GLU A 18 15.33 4.58 -6.31
N GLY A 19 15.36 5.91 -6.16
CA GLY A 19 15.32 6.82 -7.31
C GLY A 19 14.04 6.58 -8.12
N GLU A 20 14.20 6.29 -9.41
CA GLU A 20 13.10 6.01 -10.33
C GLU A 20 12.71 4.52 -10.40
N THR A 21 13.43 3.64 -9.69
CA THR A 21 13.21 2.20 -9.74
C THR A 21 12.32 1.72 -8.59
N LEU A 22 11.22 1.03 -8.92
CA LEU A 22 10.41 0.31 -7.93
C LEU A 22 11.13 -0.98 -7.52
N LYS A 23 11.58 -1.05 -6.26
CA LYS A 23 12.35 -2.20 -5.76
C LYS A 23 11.46 -3.33 -5.26
N LYS A 24 10.37 -2.99 -4.58
CA LYS A 24 9.38 -3.95 -4.03
C LYS A 24 8.02 -3.31 -3.95
N HIS A 25 6.98 -4.10 -4.13
CA HIS A 25 5.60 -3.70 -3.84
C HIS A 25 4.77 -4.86 -3.31
N TRP A 26 3.70 -4.51 -2.59
CA TRP A 26 2.72 -5.44 -2.06
C TRP A 26 1.32 -4.92 -2.36
N ARG A 27 0.40 -5.83 -2.62
CA ARG A 27 -1.03 -5.53 -2.77
C ARG A 27 -1.75 -6.07 -1.55
N LEU A 28 -2.45 -5.18 -0.87
CA LEU A 28 -3.33 -5.50 0.23
C LEU A 28 -4.77 -5.35 -0.27
N MET A 29 -5.61 -6.33 0.01
CA MET A 29 -7.04 -6.21 -0.19
C MET A 29 -7.60 -5.40 0.97
N SER A 30 -8.43 -4.39 0.67
CA SER A 30 -9.11 -3.62 1.70
C SER A 30 -10.20 -4.50 2.33
N GLU A 31 -9.96 -4.99 3.53
CA GLU A 31 -11.04 -5.49 4.39
C GLU A 31 -11.69 -4.32 5.11
N ARG A 32 -13.03 -4.28 5.14
CA ARG A 32 -13.83 -3.24 5.83
C ARG A 32 -13.87 -3.46 7.35
N HIS A 33 -12.75 -3.81 7.96
CA HIS A 33 -12.62 -3.78 9.41
C HIS A 33 -11.63 -2.70 9.75
N THR A 34 -12.18 -1.55 10.16
CA THR A 34 -11.40 -0.46 10.71
C THR A 34 -10.82 -0.96 12.03
N SER A 35 -9.51 -0.82 12.25
CA SER A 35 -8.86 -1.27 13.50
C SER A 35 -9.47 -0.64 14.77
N ASP A 36 -10.26 0.42 14.60
CA ASP A 36 -11.00 1.17 15.62
C ASP A 36 -12.32 0.47 16.05
N GLU A 37 -12.69 -0.64 15.39
CA GLU A 37 -13.89 -1.44 15.67
C GLU A 37 -13.62 -2.65 16.58
N LEU A 38 -12.45 -2.73 17.22
CA LEU A 38 -12.06 -3.73 18.22
C LEU A 38 -12.02 -3.18 19.64
#